data_AF-A0A937M3B3-F1
#
_entry.id   AF-A0A937M3B3-F1
#
_cell.length_a   1.000
_cell.length_b   1.000
_cell.length_c   1.000
_cell.angle_alpha   90.00
_cell.angle_beta   90.00
_cell.angle_gamma   90.00
#
_symmetry.space_group_name_H-M   'P 1'
#
loop_
_entity.id
_entity.type
_entity.pdbx_description
1 polymer ?
#
loop_
_entity_poly.entity_id
_entity_poly.type
_entity_poly.pdbx_seq_one_letter_code
_entity_poly.pdbx_strand_id
1 'polypeptide(L)'
;RLSYNWRDESYAGEDEFNPLFIEARGQLDFNASYIINDNAVVFIEGLNISDQDVRLFSRYKEMLFLYQDHGPIYKAGIRYKF
;
A
#
# COMPACT_ATOMS: atom_id res chain seq x y z
N ARG A 1 -8.29 12.51 -5.96
CA ARG A 1 -7.88 12.19 -4.57
C ARG A 1 -6.45 11.69 -4.60
N LEU A 2 -5.61 12.24 -3.73
CA LEU A 2 -4.30 11.72 -3.40
C LEU A 2 -4.28 11.44 -1.89
N SER A 3 -3.69 10.32 -1.48
CA SER A 3 -3.65 9.87 -0.09
C SER A 3 -2.26 9.36 0.21
N TYR A 4 -1.70 9.77 1.35
CA TYR A 4 -0.43 9.24 1.84
C TYR A 4 -0.65 8.57 3.20
N ASN A 5 -0.40 7.28 3.26
CA ASN A 5 -0.60 6.43 4.42
C ASN A 5 0.77 6.10 5.04
N TRP A 6 1.17 6.89 6.05
CA TRP A 6 2.37 6.61 6.83
C TRP A 6 2.08 5.65 7.98
N ARG A 7 2.91 4.63 8.14
CA ARG A 7 2.93 3.74 9.31
C ARG A 7 4.34 3.74 9.87
N ASP A 8 4.46 4.12 11.12
CA ASP A 8 5.74 4.05 11.83
C ASP A 8 6.08 2.59 12.17
N GLU A 9 7.32 2.39 12.63
CA GLU A 9 7.79 1.09 13.10
C GLU A 9 6.85 0.55 14.18
N SER A 10 6.46 -0.71 14.04
CA SER A 10 5.45 -1.31 14.92
C SER A 10 5.78 -2.75 15.26
N TYR A 11 5.42 -3.16 16.48
CA TYR A 11 5.58 -4.53 16.94
C TYR A 11 4.60 -5.46 16.23
N ALA A 12 5.13 -6.48 15.54
CA ALA A 12 4.37 -7.43 14.75
C ALA A 12 3.96 -8.68 15.55
N GLY A 13 4.72 -9.03 16.58
CA GLY A 13 4.57 -10.26 17.34
C GLY A 13 5.91 -10.85 17.76
N GLU A 14 5.90 -12.11 18.17
CA GLU A 14 7.08 -12.87 18.58
C GLU A 14 7.13 -14.19 17.82
N ASP A 15 8.30 -14.56 17.31
CA ASP A 15 8.58 -15.87 16.71
C ASP A 15 9.70 -16.54 17.50
N GLU A 16 9.41 -17.67 18.14
CA GLU A 16 10.38 -18.46 18.92
C GLU A 16 11.26 -17.62 19.88
N PHE A 17 10.63 -16.78 20.72
CA PHE A 17 11.29 -15.86 21.66
C PHE A 17 12.05 -14.67 21.04
N ASN A 18 11.84 -14.41 19.76
CA ASN A 18 12.38 -13.24 19.07
C ASN A 18 11.29 -12.24 18.72
N PRO A 19 11.37 -10.99 19.21
CA PRO A 19 10.40 -9.97 18.83
C PRO A 19 10.57 -9.66 17.35
N LEU A 20 9.44 -9.46 16.67
CA LEU A 20 9.35 -9.05 15.28
C LEU A 20 8.81 -7.63 15.19
N PHE A 21 9.44 -6.82 14.36
CA PHE A 21 9.09 -5.45 14.10
C PHE A 21 8.86 -5.26 12.61
N ILE A 22 7.82 -4.51 12.26
CA ILE A 22 7.55 -4.06 10.89
C ILE A 22 8.25 -2.72 10.70
N GLU A 23 9.06 -2.57 9.65
CA GLU A 23 9.70 -1.29 9.34
C GLU A 23 8.68 -0.20 9.01
N ALA A 24 9.04 1.04 9.35
CA ALA A 24 8.27 2.22 8.97
C ALA A 24 8.17 2.31 7.45
N ARG A 25 6.96 2.57 6.94
CA ARG A 25 6.70 2.70 5.51
C ARG A 25 5.61 3.73 5.22
N GLY A 26 5.69 4.36 4.05
CA GLY A 26 4.73 5.36 3.61
C GLY A 26 4.14 5.04 2.25
N GLN A 27 2.90 4.55 2.20
CA GLN A 27 2.25 4.19 0.94
C GLN A 27 1.52 5.40 0.34
N LEU A 28 1.86 5.72 -0.91
CA LEU A 28 1.17 6.75 -1.69
C LEU A 28 0.14 6.09 -2.61
N ASP A 29 -1.12 6.53 -2.48
CA ASP A 29 -2.25 6.05 -3.27
C ASP A 29 -2.97 7.23 -3.95
N PHE A 30 -3.41 7.05 -5.18
CA PHE A 30 -4.21 8.04 -5.89
C PHE A 30 -5.46 7.42 -6.52
N ASN A 31 -6.49 8.25 -6.63
CA ASN A 31 -7.73 7.92 -7.35
C ASN A 31 -8.21 9.19 -8.06
N ALA A 32 -8.44 9.10 -9.36
CA ALA A 32 -9.09 10.14 -10.14
C ALA A 32 -10.32 9.54 -10.82
N SER A 33 -11.42 10.30 -10.82
CA SER A 33 -12.63 9.96 -11.57
C SER A 33 -13.10 11.16 -12.35
N TYR A 34 -13.65 10.90 -13.53
CA TYR A 34 -14.17 11.92 -14.42
C TYR A 34 -15.57 11.50 -14.89
N ILE A 35 -16.53 12.40 -14.68
CA ILE A 35 -17.90 12.21 -15.13
C ILE A 35 -17.94 12.62 -16.59
N ILE A 36 -18.21 11.66 -17.47
CA ILE A 36 -18.37 11.96 -18.90
C ILE A 36 -19.74 12.60 -19.10
N ASN A 37 -20.81 11.90 -18.69
CA ASN A 37 -22.21 12.33 -18.78
C ASN A 37 -22.96 11.88 -17.50
N ASP A 38 -24.24 12.24 -17.35
CA ASP A 38 -25.10 11.82 -16.21
C ASP A 38 -25.17 10.30 -15.99
N ASN A 39 -24.89 9.54 -17.05
CA ASN A 39 -24.95 8.07 -17.06
C ASN A 39 -23.57 7.40 -17.06
N ALA A 40 -22.46 8.13 -17.20
CA ALA A 40 -21.14 7.52 -17.44
C ALA A 40 -20.03 8.20 -16.64
N VAL A 41 -19.27 7.40 -15.89
CA VAL A 41 -18.10 7.84 -15.11
C VAL A 41 -16.92 6.95 -15.43
N VAL A 42 -15.76 7.55 -15.71
CA VAL A 42 -14.49 6.83 -15.81
C VAL A 42 -13.69 7.04 -14.55
N PHE A 43 -12.91 6.05 -14.15
CA PHE A 43 -12.06 6.14 -12.97
C PHE A 43 -10.72 5.45 -13.21
N ILE A 44 -9.68 6.00 -12.59
CA ILE A 44 -8.33 5.46 -12.54
C ILE A 44 -7.85 5.50 -11.09
N GLU A 45 -7.27 4.39 -10.64
CA GLU A 45 -6.70 4.23 -9.32
C GLU A 45 -5.28 3.72 -9.43
N GLY A 46 -4.37 4.27 -8.65
CA GLY A 46 -3.03 3.73 -8.41
C GLY A 46 -2.85 3.52 -6.93
N LEU A 47 -2.47 2.31 -6.55
CA LEU A 47 -2.16 1.91 -5.18
C LEU A 47 -0.66 1.66 -5.09
N ASN A 48 -0.07 2.07 -3.96
CA ASN A 48 1.36 1.91 -3.69
C ASN A 48 2.26 2.41 -4.83
N ILE A 49 1.97 3.58 -5.39
CA ILE A 49 2.73 4.11 -6.55
C ILE A 49 4.19 4.45 -6.23
N SER A 50 4.51 4.61 -4.95
CA SER A 50 5.88 4.81 -4.44
C SER A 50 6.64 3.49 -4.24
N ASP A 51 6.05 2.36 -4.64
CA ASP A 51 6.65 1.03 -4.62
C ASP A 51 7.29 0.68 -3.27
N GLN A 52 6.53 0.85 -2.19
CA GLN A 52 7.03 0.56 -0.86
C GLN A 52 6.84 -0.91 -0.54
N ASP A 53 7.93 -1.56 -0.18
CA ASP A 53 7.97 -2.93 0.33
C ASP A 53 7.55 -3.01 1.80
N VAL A 54 7.25 -4.24 2.24
CA VAL A 54 6.95 -4.56 3.63
C VAL A 54 8.05 -5.45 4.16
N ARG A 55 8.82 -4.89 5.09
CA ARG A 55 9.92 -5.60 5.76
C ARG A 55 9.62 -5.83 7.22
N LEU A 56 9.82 -7.08 7.63
CA LEU A 56 9.85 -7.46 9.03
C LEU A 56 11.28 -7.82 9.39
N PHE A 57 11.74 -7.30 10.52
CA PHE A 57 13.04 -7.61 11.09
C PHE A 57 12.86 -8.04 12.54
N SER A 58 13.85 -8.75 13.08
CA SER A 58 13.84 -9.16 14.48
C SER A 58 14.51 -8.12 15.39
N ARG A 59 15.34 -8.53 16.36
CA ARG A 59 16.00 -7.63 17.32
C ARG A 59 16.83 -6.52 16.66
N TYR A 60 17.35 -6.79 15.46
CA TYR A 60 18.17 -5.86 14.67
C TYR A 60 17.65 -5.79 13.23
N LYS A 61 17.75 -4.62 12.58
CA LYS A 61 17.23 -4.39 11.21
C LYS A 61 17.90 -5.26 10.15
N GLU A 62 19.13 -5.68 10.44
CA GLU A 62 19.92 -6.60 9.62
C GLU A 62 19.37 -8.03 9.67
N MET A 63 18.63 -8.38 10.73
CA MET A 63 17.96 -9.68 10.86
C MET A 63 16.60 -9.65 10.16
N LEU A 64 16.64 -9.56 8.83
CA LEU A 64 15.45 -9.63 7.99
C LEU A 64 14.75 -10.98 8.20
N PHE A 65 13.50 -10.92 8.67
CA PHE A 65 12.65 -12.08 8.85
C PHE A 65 11.78 -12.32 7.62
N LEU A 66 11.16 -11.25 7.10
CA LEU A 66 10.25 -11.33 5.96
C LEU A 66 10.39 -10.09 5.10
N TYR A 67 10.42 -10.30 3.78
CA TYR A 67 10.38 -9.26 2.77
C TYR A 67 9.21 -9.55 1.84
N GLN A 68 8.25 -8.64 1.78
CA GLN A 68 7.13 -8.72 0.85
C GLN A 68 7.14 -7.51 -0.07
N ASP A 69 7.29 -7.78 -1.35
CA ASP A 69 7.17 -6.79 -2.40
C ASP A 69 5.85 -7.05 -3.14
N HIS A 70 4.94 -6.08 -3.05
CA HIS A 70 3.62 -6.14 -3.69
C HIS A 70 3.58 -5.33 -4.99
N GLY A 71 4.62 -4.55 -5.27
CA GLY A 71 4.65 -3.62 -6.40
C GLY A 71 3.59 -2.50 -6.34
N PRO A 72 3.58 -1.62 -7.35
CA PRO A 72 2.49 -0.69 -7.59
C PRO A 72 1.35 -1.37 -8.37
N ILE A 73 0.10 -1.12 -7.98
CA ILE A 73 -1.09 -1.66 -8.66
C ILE A 73 -1.89 -0.53 -9.28
N TYR A 74 -2.14 -0.62 -10.58
CA TYR A 74 -2.97 0.33 -11.32
C TYR A 74 -4.28 -0.31 -11.75
N LYS A 75 -5.39 0.42 -11.60
CA LYS A 75 -6.73 0.01 -12.03
C LYS A 75 -7.35 1.13 -12.84
N ALA A 76 -8.02 0.80 -13.92
CA ALA A 76 -8.85 1.73 -14.67
C ALA A 76 -10.18 1.06 -14.98
N GLY A 77 -11.25 1.85 -14.99
CA GLY A 77 -12.59 1.32 -15.23
C GLY A 77 -13.58 2.38 -15.65
N ILE A 78 -14.72 1.89 -16.15
CA ILE A 78 -15.85 2.71 -16.58
C ILE A 78 -17.09 2.18 -15.86
N ARG A 79 -17.89 3.09 -15.33
CA ARG A 79 -19.19 2.80 -14.72
C ARG A 79 -20.27 3.47 -15.55
N TYR A 80 -21.22 2.68 -16.03
CA TYR A 80 -22.39 3.16 -16.76
C TYR A 80 -23.67 2.85 -15.98
N LYS A 81 -24.60 3.80 -15.93
CA LYS A 81 -25.91 3.67 -15.29
C LYS A 81 -27.00 3.78 -16.36
N PHE A 82 -27.79 2.73 -16.51
CA PHE A 82 -28.94 2.65 -17.41
C PHE A 82 -30.24 3.10 -16.73
#